data_AF-A0A960M569-F1
#
_entry.id   AF-A0A960M569-F1
#
_cell.length_a   1.000
_cell.length_b   1.000
_cell.length_c   1.000
_cell.angle_alpha   90.00
_cell.angle_beta   90.00
_cell.angle_gamma   90.00
#
_symmetry.space_group_name_H-M   'P 1'
#
loop_
_entity.id
_entity.type
_entity.pdbx_description
1 polymer ?
#
loop_
_entity_poly.entity_id
_entity_poly.type
_entity_poly.pdbx_seq_one_letter_code
_entity_poly.pdbx_strand_id
1 'polypeptide(L)'
;DRAHYDLQEIEDYSLKKWGRKTADRYLEDIQTALSLLQENPELLRHKSDISTQFHLYRVREHFLVCTKLKDVLFVLTIKHGQMDLPTRLGELEPTLVQEANLLHRRLVAAEKKRHKVHFKT
;
A
#
# COMPACT_ATOMS: atom_id res chain seq x y z
N ASP A 1 -2.26 2.44 -10.12
CA ASP A 1 -2.37 3.15 -8.81
C ASP A 1 -0.99 3.37 -8.25
N ARG A 2 -0.80 4.38 -7.38
CA ARG A 2 0.53 4.90 -7.00
C ARG A 2 1.46 3.85 -6.38
N ALA A 3 0.94 3.03 -5.47
CA ALA A 3 1.71 1.94 -4.85
C ALA A 3 2.31 0.95 -5.86
N HIS A 4 1.66 0.73 -7.01
CA HIS A 4 2.20 -0.13 -8.06
C HIS A 4 3.43 0.50 -8.73
N TYR A 5 3.38 1.80 -8.99
CA TYR A 5 4.55 2.52 -9.49
C TYR A 5 5.69 2.51 -8.48
N ASP A 6 5.40 2.70 -7.18
CA ASP A 6 6.43 2.61 -6.15
C ASP A 6 7.10 1.21 -6.13
N LEU A 7 6.34 0.12 -6.32
CA LEU A 7 6.90 -1.24 -6.44
C LEU A 7 7.84 -1.39 -7.64
N GLN A 8 7.43 -0.86 -8.80
CA GLN A 8 8.25 -0.89 -10.01
C GLN A 8 9.57 -0.12 -9.80
N GLU A 9 9.51 1.06 -9.17
CA GLU A 9 10.72 1.83 -8.86
C GLU A 9 11.65 1.08 -7.88
N ILE A 10 11.08 0.38 -6.89
CA ILE A 10 11.85 -0.44 -5.95
C ILE A 10 12.51 -1.61 -6.68
N GLU A 11 11.79 -2.31 -7.56
CA GLU A 11 12.32 -3.41 -8.35
C GLU A 11 13.46 -2.93 -9.26
N ASP A 12 13.22 -1.88 -10.06
CA ASP A 12 14.19 -1.33 -11.00
C ASP A 12 15.47 -0.88 -10.31
N TYR A 13 15.33 -0.14 -9.19
CA TYR A 13 16.47 0.31 -8.41
C TYR A 13 17.24 -0.87 -7.80
N SER A 14 16.52 -1.86 -7.25
CA SER A 14 17.14 -3.04 -6.63
C SER A 14 17.87 -3.90 -7.66
N LEU A 15 17.28 -4.09 -8.83
CA LEU A 15 17.84 -4.82 -9.96
C LEU A 15 19.12 -4.13 -10.44
N LYS A 16 19.07 -2.82 -10.67
CA LYS A 16 20.20 -2.01 -11.13
C LYS A 16 21.36 -2.03 -10.14
N LYS A 17 21.08 -2.00 -8.83
CA LYS A 17 22.11 -1.82 -7.80
C LYS A 17 22.69 -3.13 -7.26
N TRP A 18 21.88 -4.18 -7.16
CA TRP A 18 22.25 -5.43 -6.49
C TRP A 18 21.86 -6.70 -7.26
N GLY A 19 21.35 -6.56 -8.48
CA GLY A 19 21.00 -7.67 -9.35
C GLY A 19 19.69 -8.36 -9.02
N ARG A 20 19.29 -9.25 -9.93
CA ARG A 20 17.97 -9.90 -9.98
C ARG A 20 17.56 -10.59 -8.68
N LYS A 21 18.46 -11.41 -8.11
CA LYS A 21 18.20 -12.15 -6.86
C LYS A 21 17.84 -11.24 -5.69
N THR A 22 18.42 -10.04 -5.64
CA THR A 22 18.12 -9.08 -4.56
C THR A 22 16.78 -8.39 -4.81
N ALA A 23 16.49 -8.03 -6.05
CA ALA A 23 15.20 -7.46 -6.44
C ALA A 23 14.04 -8.42 -6.14
N ASP A 24 14.16 -9.68 -6.60
CA ASP A 24 13.14 -10.72 -6.38
C ASP A 24 12.87 -10.90 -4.88
N ARG A 25 13.91 -11.05 -4.06
CA ARG A 25 13.77 -11.19 -2.60
C ARG A 25 13.15 -9.95 -1.95
N TYR A 26 13.37 -8.75 -2.48
CA TYR A 26 12.73 -7.54 -1.97
C TYR A 26 11.22 -7.59 -2.22
N LEU A 27 10.81 -7.96 -3.42
CA LEU A 27 9.39 -8.09 -3.77
C LEU A 27 8.72 -9.21 -2.99
N GLU A 28 9.40 -10.34 -2.77
CA GLU A 28 8.94 -11.42 -1.90
C GLU A 28 8.70 -10.92 -0.47
N ASP A 29 9.63 -10.18 0.13
CA ASP A 29 9.47 -9.63 1.48
C ASP A 29 8.25 -8.69 1.57
N ILE A 30 7.99 -7.89 0.53
CA ILE A 30 6.79 -7.05 0.46
C ILE A 30 5.53 -7.90 0.33
N GLN A 31 5.55 -8.92 -0.53
CA GLN A 31 4.40 -9.81 -0.70
C GLN A 31 4.07 -10.56 0.60
N THR A 32 5.07 -11.07 1.31
CA THR A 32 4.90 -11.69 2.63
C THR A 32 4.30 -10.70 3.64
N ALA A 33 4.77 -9.45 3.65
CA ALA A 33 4.19 -8.42 4.51
C ALA A 33 2.72 -8.14 4.18
N LEU A 34 2.33 -8.09 2.90
CA LEU A 34 0.94 -7.90 2.49
C LEU A 34 0.04 -9.05 2.95
N SER A 35 0.51 -10.30 2.80
CA SER A 35 -0.20 -11.48 3.30
C SER A 35 -0.36 -11.45 4.81
N LEU A 36 0.70 -11.10 5.55
CA LEU A 36 0.65 -10.98 7.00
C LEU A 36 -0.35 -9.90 7.46
N LEU A 37 -0.38 -8.75 6.78
CA LEU A 37 -1.29 -7.63 7.09
C LEU A 37 -2.75 -7.93 6.77
N GLN A 38 -3.01 -8.82 5.79
CA GLN A 38 -4.36 -9.29 5.48
C GLN A 38 -4.93 -10.10 6.64
N GLU A 39 -4.11 -10.92 7.28
CA GLU A 39 -4.49 -11.76 8.41
C GLU A 39 -4.46 -11.00 9.75
N ASN A 40 -3.54 -10.04 9.89
CA ASN A 40 -3.23 -9.35 11.15
C ASN A 40 -3.16 -7.82 10.96
N PRO A 41 -4.30 -7.16 10.63
CA PRO A 41 -4.33 -5.73 10.32
C PRO A 41 -3.97 -4.82 11.52
N GLU A 42 -3.92 -5.33 12.74
CA GLU A 42 -3.48 -4.65 13.96
C GLU A 42 -1.95 -4.45 14.04
N LEU A 43 -1.18 -5.13 13.19
CA LEU A 43 0.26 -4.89 13.05
C LEU A 43 0.57 -3.52 12.46
N LEU A 44 -0.41 -2.89 11.81
CA LEU A 44 -0.32 -1.53 11.31
C LEU A 44 -0.17 -0.55 12.48
N ARG A 45 0.87 0.28 12.41
CA ARG A 45 1.14 1.28 13.43
C ARG A 45 0.53 2.61 13.00
N HIS A 46 -0.38 3.13 13.82
CA HIS A 46 -0.75 4.53 13.76
C HIS A 46 0.34 5.35 14.46
N LYS A 47 0.88 6.34 13.77
CA LYS A 47 1.89 7.25 14.30
C LYS A 47 1.42 8.67 14.02
N SER A 48 0.67 9.23 14.96
CA SER A 48 0.09 10.58 14.86
C SER A 48 1.12 11.65 14.49
N ASP A 49 2.36 11.48 14.97
CA ASP A 49 3.48 12.40 14.72
C ASP A 49 3.97 12.37 13.25
N ILE A 50 3.58 11.34 12.49
CA ILE A 50 3.90 11.18 11.08
C ILE A 50 2.67 11.44 10.21
N SER A 51 1.51 10.92 10.58
CA SER A 51 0.23 11.22 9.93
C SER A 51 -0.92 10.85 10.85
N THR A 52 -1.97 11.66 10.85
CA THR A 52 -3.23 11.35 11.53
C THR A 52 -4.14 10.45 10.69
N GLN A 53 -3.98 10.45 9.35
CA GLN A 53 -4.81 9.71 8.40
C GLN A 53 -4.29 8.31 8.06
N PHE A 54 -2.97 8.12 8.08
CA PHE A 54 -2.33 6.92 7.58
C PHE A 54 -1.75 6.04 8.67
N HIS A 55 -1.68 4.75 8.36
CA HIS A 55 -1.00 3.74 9.16
C HIS A 55 0.23 3.26 8.40
N LEU A 56 1.24 2.81 9.15
CA LEU A 56 2.53 2.42 8.58
C LEU A 56 2.85 0.98 8.94
N TYR A 57 3.46 0.28 7.99
CA TYR A 57 4.12 -1.00 8.23
C TYR A 57 5.50 -1.00 7.58
N ARG A 58 6.52 -1.41 8.33
CA ARG A 58 7.91 -1.42 7.85
C ARG A 58 8.20 -2.73 7.12
N VAL A 59 8.74 -2.63 5.91
CA VAL A 59 9.31 -3.77 5.18
C VAL A 59 10.70 -3.39 4.72
N ARG A 60 11.73 -4.04 5.29
CA ARG A 60 13.14 -3.74 5.01
C ARG A 60 13.44 -2.24 5.09
N GLU A 61 13.79 -1.64 3.95
CA GLU A 61 14.12 -0.22 3.80
C GLU A 61 12.93 0.68 3.43
N HIS A 62 11.72 0.13 3.25
CA HIS A 62 10.50 0.90 2.92
C HIS A 62 9.40 0.82 3.99
N PHE A 63 8.48 1.78 3.95
CA PHE A 63 7.23 1.78 4.68
C PHE A 63 6.07 1.63 3.70
N LEU A 64 5.20 0.67 3.97
CA LEU A 64 3.86 0.62 3.38
C LEU A 64 3.01 1.67 4.08
N VAL A 65 2.48 2.63 3.31
CA VAL A 65 1.59 3.67 3.80
C VAL A 65 0.17 3.26 3.48
N CYS A 66 -0.61 3.00 4.53
CA CYS A 66 -1.90 2.35 4.41
C CYS A 66 -3.03 3.19 5.01
N THR A 67 -4.25 2.93 4.55
CA THR A 67 -5.46 3.39 5.24
C THR A 67 -6.47 2.25 5.34
N LYS A 68 -7.31 2.31 6.37
CA LYS A 68 -8.43 1.39 6.54
C LYS A 68 -9.71 2.15 6.23
N LEU A 69 -10.49 1.65 5.29
CA LEU A 69 -11.81 2.20 4.96
C LEU A 69 -12.84 1.08 5.03
N LYS A 70 -13.65 1.12 6.10
CA LYS A 70 -14.50 -0.01 6.54
C LYS A 70 -13.64 -1.25 6.76
N ASP A 71 -14.00 -2.38 6.16
CA ASP A 71 -13.32 -3.67 6.30
C ASP A 71 -12.21 -3.88 5.26
N VAL A 72 -11.81 -2.82 4.55
CA VAL A 72 -10.81 -2.90 3.47
C VAL A 72 -9.56 -2.11 3.85
N LEU A 73 -8.44 -2.81 3.81
CA LEU A 73 -7.11 -2.21 3.92
C LEU A 73 -6.60 -1.82 2.53
N PHE A 74 -6.18 -0.57 2.37
CA PHE A 74 -5.54 -0.08 1.16
C PHE A 74 -4.09 0.28 1.44
N VAL A 75 -3.18 -0.19 0.59
CA VAL A 75 -1.81 0.33 0.50
C VAL A 75 -1.82 1.42 -0.57
N LEU A 76 -1.55 2.66 -0.17
CA LEU A 76 -1.68 3.83 -1.05
C LEU A 76 -0.34 4.22 -1.69
N THR A 77 0.76 4.06 -0.95
CA THR A 77 2.11 4.32 -1.46
C THR A 77 3.16 3.57 -0.64
N ILE A 78 4.35 3.38 -1.21
CA ILE A 78 5.49 2.76 -0.55
C ILE A 78 6.64 3.76 -0.57
N LYS A 79 7.18 4.11 0.60
CA LYS A 79 8.20 5.16 0.73
C LYS A 79 9.43 4.69 1.49
N HIS A 80 10.59 5.14 1.03
CA HIS A 80 11.87 4.76 1.63
C HIS A 80 11.98 5.36 3.04
N GLY A 81 12.48 4.57 4.00
CA GLY A 81 12.49 4.95 5.42
C GLY A 81 13.48 6.05 5.79
N GLN A 82 14.39 6.37 4.89
CA GLN A 82 15.33 7.50 5.02
C GLN A 82 14.72 8.84 4.53
N MET A 83 13.49 8.82 3.99
CA MET A 83 12.80 10.06 3.63
C MET A 83 12.25 10.74 4.88
N ASP A 84 12.09 12.06 4.81
CA ASP A 84 11.27 12.83 5.75
C ASP A 84 9.79 12.49 5.52
N LEU A 85 9.34 11.39 6.14
CA LEU A 85 7.98 10.88 5.97
C LEU A 85 6.90 11.86 6.44
N PRO A 86 7.01 12.54 7.60
CA PRO A 86 6.01 13.53 8.00
C PRO A 86 5.78 14.60 6.92
N THR A 87 6.85 15.22 6.41
CA THR A 87 6.72 16.27 5.38
C THR A 87 6.12 15.71 4.09
N ARG A 88 6.61 14.56 3.62
CA ARG A 88 6.17 13.95 2.37
C ARG A 88 4.72 13.45 2.43
N LEU A 89 4.30 12.91 3.56
CA LEU A 89 2.92 12.49 3.73
C LEU A 89 1.99 13.68 3.89
N GLY A 90 2.40 14.76 4.55
CA GLY A 90 1.64 16.00 4.59
C GLY A 90 1.36 16.57 3.19
N GLU A 91 2.36 16.55 2.30
CA GLU A 91 2.20 16.98 0.89
C GLU A 91 1.23 16.07 0.11
N LEU A 92 1.32 14.75 0.34
CA LEU A 92 0.57 13.76 -0.43
C LEU A 92 -0.85 13.50 0.12
N GLU A 93 -1.10 13.80 1.40
CA GLU A 93 -2.30 13.41 2.13
C GLU A 93 -3.61 13.69 1.39
N PRO A 94 -3.86 14.91 0.85
CA PRO A 94 -5.12 15.19 0.16
C PRO A 94 -5.35 14.25 -1.02
N THR A 95 -4.30 13.97 -1.80
CA THR A 95 -4.39 13.10 -2.98
C THR A 95 -4.51 11.62 -2.62
N LEU A 96 -3.82 11.17 -1.56
CA LEU A 96 -3.90 9.79 -1.08
C LEU A 96 -5.28 9.48 -0.49
N VAL A 97 -5.89 10.42 0.23
CA VAL A 97 -7.27 10.29 0.73
C VAL A 97 -8.26 10.20 -0.44
N GLN A 98 -8.10 11.01 -1.48
CA GLN A 98 -8.93 10.92 -2.69
C GLN A 98 -8.75 9.59 -3.42
N GLU A 99 -7.50 9.12 -3.55
CA GLU A 99 -7.16 7.83 -4.15
C GLU A 99 -7.83 6.68 -3.39
N ALA A 100 -7.74 6.65 -2.06
CA ALA A 100 -8.40 5.64 -1.22
C ALA A 100 -9.92 5.59 -1.45
N ASN A 101 -10.58 6.75 -1.49
CA ASN A 101 -12.01 6.85 -1.74
C ASN A 101 -12.40 6.38 -3.16
N LEU A 102 -11.57 6.64 -4.16
CA LEU A 102 -11.77 6.14 -5.52
C LEU A 102 -11.63 4.62 -5.59
N LEU A 103 -10.59 4.07 -4.96
CA LEU A 103 -10.34 2.62 -4.91
C LEU A 103 -11.48 1.88 -4.22
N HIS A 104 -11.97 2.39 -3.09
CA HIS A 104 -13.11 1.80 -2.39
C HIS A 104 -14.39 1.82 -3.25
N ARG A 105 -14.68 2.94 -3.93
CA ARG A 105 -15.82 3.01 -4.86
C ARG A 105 -15.70 1.99 -6.00
N ARG A 106 -14.50 1.84 -6.57
CA ARG A 106 -14.23 0.86 -7.64
C ARG A 106 -14.42 -0.58 -7.14
N LEU A 107 -13.92 -0.89 -5.95
CA LEU A 107 -14.08 -2.21 -5.34
C LEU A 107 -15.55 -2.56 -5.13
N VAL A 108 -16.31 -1.68 -4.47
CA VAL A 108 -17.75 -1.88 -4.23
C VAL A 108 -18.53 -2.04 -5.54
N ALA A 109 -18.19 -1.26 -6.57
CA ALA A 109 -18.82 -1.40 -7.88
C ALA A 109 -18.49 -2.74 -8.55
N ALA A 110 -17.25 -3.21 -8.44
CA ALA A 110 -16.81 -4.50 -8.98
C ALA A 110 -17.48 -5.68 -8.26
N GLU A 111 -17.63 -5.62 -6.93
CA GLU A 111 -18.36 -6.61 -6.13
C GLU A 111 -19.84 -6.67 -6.55
N LYS A 112 -20.51 -5.53 -6.71
CA LYS A 112 -21.90 -5.50 -7.20
C LYS A 112 -22.04 -6.11 -8.59
N LYS A 113 -21.09 -5.89 -9.49
CA LYS A 113 -21.06 -6.53 -10.81
C LYS A 113 -20.88 -8.05 -10.69
N ARG A 114 -19.95 -8.53 -9.87
CA ARG A 114 -19.72 -9.96 -9.62
C ARG A 114 -20.96 -10.70 -9.11
N HIS A 115 -21.69 -10.09 -8.18
CA HIS A 115 -22.94 -10.65 -7.65
C HIS A 115 -24.05 -10.67 -8.71
N LYS A 116 -24.18 -9.63 -9.54
CA LYS A 116 -25.17 -9.61 -10.63
C LYS A 116 -24.91 -10.65 -11.73
N VAL A 117 -23.66 -11.07 -11.93
CA VAL A 117 -23.30 -12.11 -12.91
C VAL A 117 -23.71 -13.51 -12.44
N HIS A 118 -23.75 -13.76 -11.13
CA HIS A 118 -24.15 -15.06 -10.55
C HIS A 118 -25.67 -15.27 -10.45
N PHE A 119 -26.48 -14.22 -10.67
CA PHE A 119 -27.96 -14.27 -10.63
C PHE A 119 -28.61 -14.17 -12.02
N LYS A 120 -27.95 -14.67 -13.06
CA LYS A 120 -28.60 -14.93 -14.35
C LYS A 120 -28.82 -16.44 -14.50
N THR A 121 -30.02 -16.88 -14.10
CA THR A 121 -30.62 -18.17 -14.47
C THR A 121 -31.75 -17.91 -15.44
#